data_AF-A0A497FIP6-F1
#
_entry.id   AF-A0A497FIP6-F1
#
_cell.length_a   1.000
_cell.length_b   1.000
_cell.length_c   1.000
_cell.angle_alpha   90.00
_cell.angle_beta   90.00
_cell.angle_gamma   90.00
#
_symmetry.space_group_name_H-M   'P 1'
#
loop_
_entity.id
_entity.type
_entity.pdbx_description
1 polymer ?
#
loop_
_entity_poly.entity_id
_entity_poly.type
_entity_poly.pdbx_seq_one_letter_code
_entity_poly.pdbx_strand_id
1 'polypeptide(L)'
;MEEFSGLVVEKIVPEHGLRWTFGEIKVSDKRGKKHAFTLLGVIVQWLKVGDRIKVRIREDGSYFLYKVYPDGEVQIWPLFYREFLNPRYSPITGEVLYEYRIVAREASNETDYLAIVELEQYHYASKKELVAIWRCKDGKLIEANIQPTCDGEKAELVAIKSSLPASRFLVLELRDREAYEPAIIGYVRVDPPIPLMHRRIEKNGEVFIEKNIRIKVFPKKWIYPTFWPERLMKKLKEEYDELVRKYGRRRAHYILSEKIKEEALETCNTAAARIARVVIHPDYRGDGFGILAVKAAIEWIKERRIPEMRKKKHLVEVVAQMARYHPFFERAGFKYLWDTAGGKPVLYYPLTKEAEKLMKKFLEKDEYAKKHKGILYRPRFKTSEMLRGPIILENVSKLYSSTLDIEGLNPKIQEVLKAFGVIRRTVQRYVLKEIRLNIDPGSIVAVVGLSGAGKTTLLRMIIGAALKIKHPKYIPSSGKVIVPENVKLSALLPGEIEPIFEDESLLEHMFRKLGDEIAAIEVLNISGLSDAVFYRARFSELSTGQKERAKIASLLSEKPNLLIIDEFTAHLDALTAQRVARKLSKIAREQKITLLLATNRAEVIKALEPDLILYVGYGGVTYISRNKQDRR
;
A
#
# COMPACT_ATOMS: atom_id res chain seq x y z
N MET A 1 -19.50 3.22 -39.63
CA MET A 1 -18.37 2.41 -39.08
C MET A 1 -17.93 1.40 -40.13
N GLU A 2 -16.71 1.52 -40.64
CA GLU A 2 -16.15 0.61 -41.66
C GLU A 2 -15.41 -0.56 -40.97
N GLU A 3 -15.57 -1.79 -41.46
CA GLU A 3 -14.91 -2.98 -40.89
C GLU A 3 -14.24 -3.79 -42.00
N PHE A 4 -12.97 -4.18 -41.78
CA PHE A 4 -12.27 -5.11 -42.67
C PHE A 4 -11.29 -6.00 -41.89
N SER A 5 -10.86 -7.09 -42.54
CA SER A 5 -9.83 -7.99 -42.01
C SER A 5 -8.69 -8.14 -43.00
N GLY A 6 -7.48 -8.26 -42.49
CA GLY A 6 -6.27 -8.40 -43.28
C GLY A 6 -5.13 -9.07 -42.53
N LEU A 7 -3.98 -9.14 -43.19
CA LEU A 7 -2.74 -9.69 -42.64
C LEU A 7 -1.73 -8.57 -42.43
N VAL A 8 -1.02 -8.59 -41.30
CA VAL A 8 0.15 -7.73 -41.12
C VAL A 8 1.19 -8.13 -42.17
N VAL A 9 1.58 -7.20 -43.03
CA VAL A 9 2.61 -7.41 -44.06
C VAL A 9 3.93 -6.73 -43.70
N GLU A 10 3.87 -5.71 -42.85
CA GLU A 10 5.03 -4.93 -42.42
C GLU A 10 4.79 -4.42 -41.00
N LYS A 11 5.85 -4.33 -40.21
CA LYS A 11 5.85 -3.65 -38.91
C LYS A 11 7.12 -2.82 -38.77
N ILE A 12 6.98 -1.64 -38.20
CA ILE A 12 8.07 -0.72 -37.88
C ILE A 12 8.02 -0.48 -36.38
N VAL A 13 8.97 -1.09 -35.66
CA VAL A 13 9.10 -0.90 -34.21
C VAL A 13 10.00 0.32 -33.97
N PRO A 14 9.65 1.23 -33.04
CA PRO A 14 10.52 2.36 -32.71
C PRO A 14 11.89 1.93 -32.18
N GLU A 15 12.84 2.87 -32.21
CA GLU A 15 14.19 2.63 -31.70
C GLU A 15 14.22 2.11 -30.26
N HIS A 16 15.27 1.36 -29.96
CA HIS A 16 15.44 0.69 -28.68
C HIS A 16 15.38 1.66 -27.49
N GLY A 17 14.46 1.38 -26.56
CA GLY A 17 14.32 2.10 -25.30
C GLY A 17 13.10 3.02 -25.25
N LEU A 18 12.61 3.43 -26.43
CA LEU A 18 11.44 4.31 -26.56
C LEU A 18 10.17 3.48 -26.68
N ARG A 19 9.91 2.67 -25.66
CA ARG A 19 8.76 1.76 -25.65
C ARG A 19 7.41 2.47 -25.74
N TRP A 20 7.37 3.72 -25.31
CA TRP A 20 6.20 4.61 -25.31
C TRP A 20 6.10 5.52 -26.53
N THR A 21 6.99 5.40 -27.51
CA THR A 21 6.80 6.08 -28.81
C THR A 21 5.95 5.23 -29.74
N PHE A 22 5.38 5.88 -30.74
CA PHE A 22 4.52 5.22 -31.71
C PHE A 22 5.36 4.50 -32.77
N GLY A 23 5.00 3.26 -33.05
CA GLY A 23 5.41 2.52 -34.24
C GLY A 23 4.27 2.41 -35.25
N GLU A 24 4.54 1.68 -36.33
CA GLU A 24 3.58 1.49 -37.42
C GLU A 24 3.42 0.00 -37.75
N ILE A 25 2.21 -0.40 -38.15
CA ILE A 25 1.98 -1.64 -38.86
C ILE A 25 1.27 -1.36 -40.19
N LYS A 26 1.56 -2.18 -41.21
CA LYS A 26 0.79 -2.19 -42.45
C LYS A 26 -0.01 -3.49 -42.54
N VAL A 27 -1.31 -3.35 -42.76
CA VAL A 27 -2.26 -4.46 -42.89
C VAL A 27 -2.74 -4.52 -44.33
N SER A 28 -2.53 -5.64 -44.99
CA SER A 28 -3.06 -5.91 -46.32
C SER A 28 -4.44 -6.55 -46.19
N ASP A 29 -5.46 -5.91 -46.76
CA ASP A 29 -6.80 -6.48 -46.82
C ASP A 29 -6.92 -7.60 -47.89
N LYS A 30 -8.12 -8.19 -47.99
CA LYS A 30 -8.41 -9.27 -48.96
C LYS A 30 -8.29 -8.84 -50.43
N ARG A 31 -8.35 -7.53 -50.73
CA ARG A 31 -8.21 -6.96 -52.07
C ARG A 31 -6.76 -6.57 -52.38
N GLY A 32 -5.83 -6.83 -51.47
CA GLY A 32 -4.42 -6.47 -51.60
C GLY A 32 -4.11 -5.00 -51.28
N LYS A 33 -5.10 -4.20 -50.85
CA LYS A 33 -4.87 -2.82 -50.45
C LYS A 33 -4.20 -2.80 -49.08
N LYS A 34 -3.12 -2.02 -48.98
CA LYS A 34 -2.35 -1.85 -47.74
C LYS A 34 -2.85 -0.63 -46.97
N HIS A 35 -3.08 -0.81 -45.68
CA HIS A 35 -3.54 0.23 -44.75
C HIS A 35 -2.51 0.35 -43.62
N ALA A 36 -2.04 1.56 -43.34
CA ALA A 36 -1.07 1.83 -42.27
C ALA A 36 -1.79 2.25 -40.99
N PHE A 37 -1.34 1.72 -39.85
CA PHE A 37 -1.88 2.03 -38.53
C PHE A 37 -0.77 2.36 -37.54
N THR A 38 -0.91 3.49 -36.87
CA THR A 38 -0.01 3.94 -35.83
C THR A 38 -0.41 3.34 -34.48
N LEU A 39 0.51 2.67 -33.80
CA LEU A 39 0.26 1.99 -32.53
C LEU A 39 1.41 2.24 -31.57
N LEU A 40 1.18 2.06 -30.27
CA LEU A 40 2.26 2.17 -29.29
C LEU A 40 3.33 1.09 -29.55
N GLY A 41 4.62 1.46 -29.50
CA GLY A 41 5.74 0.56 -29.78
C GLY A 41 5.72 -0.74 -28.96
N VAL A 42 5.30 -0.67 -27.69
CA VAL A 42 5.10 -1.87 -26.84
C VAL A 42 4.06 -2.85 -27.37
N ILE A 43 3.10 -2.42 -28.20
CA ILE A 43 2.15 -3.30 -28.89
C ILE A 43 2.80 -3.86 -30.16
N VAL A 44 3.38 -2.99 -30.98
CA VAL A 44 3.96 -3.35 -32.29
C VAL A 44 5.00 -4.45 -32.15
N GLN A 45 5.84 -4.41 -31.10
CA GLN A 45 6.86 -5.44 -30.86
C GLN A 45 6.28 -6.87 -30.69
N TRP A 46 5.03 -7.02 -30.25
CA TRP A 46 4.39 -8.32 -30.06
C TRP A 46 3.71 -8.89 -31.31
N LEU A 47 3.50 -8.03 -32.31
CA LEU A 47 2.91 -8.40 -33.60
C LEU A 47 3.96 -9.05 -34.51
N LYS A 48 3.47 -9.92 -35.38
CA LYS A 48 4.23 -10.65 -36.38
C LYS A 48 3.68 -10.37 -37.77
N VAL A 49 4.57 -10.38 -38.76
CA VAL A 49 4.15 -10.48 -40.16
C VAL A 49 3.35 -11.78 -40.33
N GLY A 50 2.20 -11.70 -40.98
CA GLY A 50 1.23 -12.79 -41.12
C GLY A 50 0.17 -12.86 -40.01
N ASP A 51 0.24 -12.03 -38.97
CA ASP A 51 -0.84 -11.96 -37.99
C ASP A 51 -2.13 -11.47 -38.65
N ARG A 52 -3.25 -12.14 -38.35
CA ARG A 52 -4.59 -11.71 -38.79
C ARG A 52 -5.10 -10.58 -37.90
N ILE A 53 -5.39 -9.44 -38.52
CA ILE A 53 -5.93 -8.25 -37.86
C ILE A 53 -7.30 -7.95 -38.43
N LYS A 54 -8.23 -7.68 -37.54
CA LYS A 54 -9.54 -7.11 -37.83
C LYS A 54 -9.54 -5.65 -37.39
N VAL A 55 -9.96 -4.77 -38.28
CA VAL A 55 -9.98 -3.32 -38.08
C VAL A 55 -11.42 -2.84 -38.11
N ARG A 56 -11.79 -2.00 -37.15
CA ARG A 56 -13.04 -1.22 -37.18
C ARG A 56 -12.73 0.26 -37.11
N ILE A 57 -13.13 1.03 -38.12
CA ILE A 57 -12.90 2.46 -38.21
C ILE A 57 -14.21 3.19 -37.90
N ARG A 58 -14.15 4.12 -36.94
CA ARG A 58 -15.24 5.00 -36.56
C ARG A 58 -15.33 6.19 -37.51
N GLU A 59 -16.47 6.88 -37.47
CA GLU A 59 -16.72 8.06 -38.31
C GLU A 59 -15.79 9.24 -37.99
N ASP A 60 -15.32 9.32 -36.74
CA ASP A 60 -14.32 10.30 -36.29
C ASP A 60 -12.88 9.97 -36.73
N GLY A 61 -12.69 8.90 -37.52
CA GLY A 61 -11.39 8.43 -37.97
C GLY A 61 -10.61 7.61 -36.94
N SER A 62 -11.09 7.50 -35.69
CA SER A 62 -10.49 6.60 -34.71
C SER A 62 -10.75 5.13 -35.07
N TYR A 63 -9.91 4.22 -34.60
CA TYR A 63 -9.99 2.82 -35.00
C TYR A 63 -9.78 1.86 -33.83
N PHE A 64 -10.31 0.64 -34.01
CA PHE A 64 -10.12 -0.50 -33.13
C PHE A 64 -9.41 -1.58 -33.91
N LEU A 65 -8.33 -2.11 -33.34
CA LEU A 65 -7.63 -3.25 -33.91
C LEU A 65 -7.80 -4.45 -32.99
N TYR A 66 -8.17 -5.57 -33.61
CA TYR A 66 -8.31 -6.86 -32.97
C TYR A 66 -7.39 -7.87 -33.64
N LYS A 67 -6.60 -8.57 -32.84
CA LYS A 67 -5.85 -9.74 -33.30
C LYS A 67 -6.75 -10.97 -33.28
N VAL A 68 -6.83 -11.67 -34.41
CA VAL A 68 -7.77 -12.78 -34.61
C VAL A 68 -7.08 -14.13 -34.38
N TYR A 69 -7.65 -14.94 -33.49
CA TYR A 69 -7.24 -16.31 -33.22
C TYR A 69 -8.39 -17.30 -33.46
N PRO A 70 -8.11 -18.61 -33.61
CA PRO A 70 -9.16 -19.62 -33.72
C PRO A 70 -10.11 -19.65 -32.50
N ASP A 71 -9.63 -19.22 -31.33
CA ASP A 71 -10.38 -19.21 -30.07
C ASP A 71 -10.99 -17.85 -29.71
N GLY A 72 -10.99 -16.90 -30.65
CA GLY A 72 -11.61 -15.58 -30.51
C GLY A 72 -10.71 -14.41 -30.91
N GLU A 73 -11.20 -13.20 -30.68
CA GLU A 73 -10.51 -11.95 -31.01
C GLU A 73 -9.92 -11.30 -29.75
N VAL A 74 -8.81 -10.58 -29.89
CA VAL A 74 -8.14 -9.85 -28.80
C VAL A 74 -7.96 -8.41 -29.22
N GLN A 75 -8.59 -7.48 -28.51
CA GLN A 75 -8.42 -6.06 -28.80
C GLN A 75 -7.00 -5.61 -28.43
N ILE A 76 -6.24 -5.15 -29.41
CA ILE A 76 -4.90 -4.60 -29.20
C ILE A 76 -4.88 -3.07 -29.24
N TRP A 77 -5.92 -2.44 -29.81
CA TRP A 77 -6.09 -0.99 -29.85
C TRP A 77 -7.56 -0.59 -29.82
N PRO A 78 -7.96 0.50 -29.14
CA PRO A 78 -7.17 1.32 -28.21
C PRO A 78 -6.70 0.53 -26.98
N LEU A 79 -5.77 1.15 -26.23
CA LEU A 79 -5.21 0.61 -24.99
C LEU A 79 -6.31 0.30 -23.95
N PHE A 80 -6.01 -0.61 -23.03
CA PHE A 80 -6.91 -0.91 -21.93
C PHE A 80 -7.15 0.32 -21.04
N TYR A 81 -8.41 0.49 -20.66
CA TYR A 81 -8.90 1.57 -19.81
C TYR A 81 -10.08 1.05 -18.99
N ARG A 82 -10.04 1.24 -17.68
CA ARG A 82 -11.15 0.99 -16.76
C ARG A 82 -11.20 2.09 -15.71
N GLU A 83 -12.39 2.61 -15.50
CA GLU A 83 -12.66 3.54 -14.41
C GLU A 83 -13.23 2.76 -13.22
N PHE A 84 -12.72 3.08 -12.04
CA PHE A 84 -13.15 2.51 -10.78
C PHE A 84 -13.56 3.65 -9.86
N LEU A 85 -14.76 3.53 -9.33
CA LEU A 85 -15.20 4.30 -8.18
C LEU A 85 -14.79 3.54 -6.92
N ASN A 86 -14.06 4.22 -6.03
CA ASN A 86 -13.69 3.68 -4.73
C ASN A 86 -14.44 4.47 -3.64
N PRO A 87 -15.75 4.23 -3.46
CA PRO A 87 -16.53 4.87 -2.40
C PRO A 87 -16.07 4.33 -1.06
N ARG A 88 -15.80 5.22 -0.10
CA ARG A 88 -15.51 4.83 1.27
C ARG A 88 -16.75 5.01 2.12
N TYR A 89 -17.26 3.89 2.63
CA TYR A 89 -18.43 3.89 3.51
C TYR A 89 -18.04 4.15 4.97
N SER A 90 -18.91 4.83 5.69
CA SER A 90 -18.90 4.91 7.15
C SER A 90 -19.12 3.51 7.73
N PRO A 91 -18.22 2.98 8.57
CA PRO A 91 -18.46 1.73 9.28
C PRO A 91 -19.61 1.79 10.29
N ILE A 92 -20.12 3.00 10.62
CA ILE A 92 -21.21 3.19 11.58
C ILE A 92 -22.54 3.45 10.88
N THR A 93 -22.57 4.38 9.92
CA THR A 93 -23.82 4.76 9.23
C THR A 93 -24.06 3.98 7.94
N GLY A 94 -23.00 3.41 7.34
CA GLY A 94 -23.04 2.80 6.01
C GLY A 94 -23.08 3.81 4.86
N GLU A 95 -23.05 5.12 5.13
CA GLU A 95 -23.09 6.18 4.11
C GLU A 95 -21.72 6.46 3.50
N VAL A 96 -21.67 7.00 2.27
CA VAL A 96 -20.40 7.35 1.60
C VAL A 96 -19.81 8.62 2.21
N LEU A 97 -18.59 8.52 2.75
CA LEU A 97 -17.84 9.64 3.33
C LEU A 97 -17.18 10.52 2.25
N TYR A 98 -16.61 9.89 1.23
CA TYR A 98 -16.04 10.50 0.03
C TYR A 98 -15.75 9.38 -1.01
N GLU A 99 -15.50 9.77 -2.24
CA GLU A 99 -15.27 8.86 -3.36
C GLU A 99 -14.02 9.30 -4.13
N TYR A 100 -13.11 8.36 -4.40
CA TYR A 100 -12.02 8.59 -5.34
C TYR A 100 -12.38 7.96 -6.68
N ARG A 101 -12.25 8.75 -7.76
CA ARG A 101 -12.31 8.25 -9.13
C ARG A 101 -10.91 7.88 -9.61
N ILE A 102 -10.68 6.59 -9.76
CA ILE A 102 -9.40 6.02 -10.18
C ILE A 102 -9.54 5.44 -11.58
N VAL A 103 -8.63 5.80 -12.46
CA VAL A 103 -8.55 5.22 -13.81
C VAL A 103 -7.36 4.27 -13.86
N ALA A 104 -7.63 2.98 -14.09
CA ALA A 104 -6.60 2.03 -14.43
C ALA A 104 -6.48 1.93 -15.95
N ARG A 105 -5.31 2.29 -16.50
CA ARG A 105 -5.06 2.24 -17.94
C ARG A 105 -3.64 1.81 -18.24
N GLU A 106 -3.39 1.34 -19.46
CA GLU A 106 -2.01 1.06 -19.86
C GLU A 106 -1.18 2.34 -19.92
N ALA A 107 0.10 2.24 -19.55
CA ALA A 107 1.06 3.31 -19.76
C ALA A 107 1.20 3.57 -21.27
N SER A 108 1.16 4.84 -21.66
CA SER A 108 0.91 5.24 -23.05
C SER A 108 1.86 6.31 -23.59
N ASN A 109 2.53 7.05 -22.71
CA ASN A 109 3.38 8.17 -23.07
C ASN A 109 4.58 8.28 -22.12
N GLU A 110 5.56 9.13 -22.45
CA GLU A 110 6.76 9.30 -21.63
C GLU A 110 6.45 9.71 -20.19
N THR A 111 5.49 10.63 -19.98
CA THR A 111 5.09 11.09 -18.64
C THR A 111 4.63 9.95 -17.74
N ASP A 112 3.89 8.97 -18.27
CA ASP A 112 3.50 7.77 -17.52
C ASP A 112 4.73 6.97 -17.05
N TYR A 113 5.73 6.82 -17.92
CA TYR A 113 6.95 6.08 -17.60
C TYR A 113 7.86 6.84 -16.63
N LEU A 114 7.91 8.17 -16.71
CA LEU A 114 8.56 9.02 -15.72
C LEU A 114 7.93 8.85 -14.33
N ALA A 115 6.59 8.82 -14.26
CA ALA A 115 5.88 8.57 -13.01
C ALA A 115 6.13 7.15 -12.47
N ILE A 116 6.26 6.15 -13.34
CA ILE A 116 6.67 4.79 -12.93
C ILE A 116 8.08 4.79 -12.33
N VAL A 117 9.03 5.52 -12.93
CA VAL A 117 10.40 5.66 -12.41
C VAL A 117 10.38 6.31 -11.01
N GLU A 118 9.60 7.37 -10.83
CA GLU A 118 9.40 8.01 -9.53
C GLU A 118 8.82 7.03 -8.50
N LEU A 119 7.75 6.32 -8.87
CA LEU A 119 7.12 5.34 -7.98
C LEU A 119 8.06 4.19 -7.61
N GLU A 120 8.89 3.72 -8.54
CA GLU A 120 9.82 2.61 -8.31
C GLU A 120 10.85 2.94 -7.21
N GLN A 121 11.19 4.21 -7.01
CA GLN A 121 12.06 4.63 -5.92
C GLN A 121 11.47 4.29 -4.53
N TYR A 122 10.15 4.31 -4.39
CA TYR A 122 9.47 3.91 -3.14
C TYR A 122 9.44 2.39 -2.92
N HIS A 123 9.78 1.59 -3.93
CA HIS A 123 9.86 0.12 -3.80
C HIS A 123 11.22 -0.34 -3.26
N TYR A 124 12.28 0.41 -3.54
CA TYR A 124 13.66 0.10 -3.11
C TYR A 124 14.01 0.83 -1.81
N ALA A 125 13.49 0.31 -0.69
CA ALA A 125 13.70 0.88 0.65
C ALA A 125 15.15 0.80 1.19
N SER A 126 16.13 0.28 0.43
CA SER A 126 17.51 0.18 0.90
C SER A 126 18.56 0.43 -0.20
N LYS A 127 19.32 1.53 -0.04
CA LYS A 127 20.57 1.94 -0.73
C LYS A 127 20.52 2.13 -2.26
N LYS A 128 20.69 3.39 -2.70
CA LYS A 128 21.33 3.86 -3.96
C LYS A 128 21.21 2.97 -5.22
N GLU A 129 20.12 2.24 -5.41
CA GLU A 129 19.87 1.58 -6.69
C GLU A 129 19.34 2.63 -7.64
N LEU A 130 20.15 2.93 -8.66
CA LEU A 130 19.71 3.75 -9.79
C LEU A 130 18.68 2.93 -10.55
N VAL A 131 17.44 3.41 -10.65
CA VAL A 131 16.29 2.64 -11.20
C VAL A 131 16.06 2.87 -12.69
N ALA A 132 16.68 3.89 -13.28
CA ALA A 132 16.49 4.25 -14.69
C ALA A 132 17.83 4.49 -15.42
N ILE A 133 17.80 4.20 -16.72
CA ILE A 133 18.87 4.48 -17.67
C ILE A 133 18.35 5.56 -18.62
N TRP A 134 19.15 6.61 -18.80
CA TRP A 134 18.86 7.81 -19.59
C TRP A 134 19.89 7.94 -20.71
N ARG A 135 19.50 8.54 -21.83
CA ARG A 135 20.37 8.84 -22.98
C ARG A 135 20.40 10.36 -23.19
N CYS A 136 21.60 10.92 -23.11
CA CYS A 136 21.86 12.29 -23.52
C CYS A 136 21.87 12.40 -25.06
N LYS A 137 21.76 13.62 -25.61
CA LYS A 137 21.81 13.83 -27.07
C LYS A 137 23.12 13.40 -27.73
N ASP A 138 24.23 13.47 -27.00
CA ASP A 138 25.55 12.97 -27.42
C ASP A 138 25.63 11.43 -27.47
N GLY A 139 24.55 10.73 -27.12
CA GLY A 139 24.45 9.27 -27.08
C GLY A 139 24.95 8.65 -25.78
N LYS A 140 25.44 9.45 -24.82
CA LYS A 140 25.93 8.95 -23.53
C LYS A 140 24.78 8.39 -22.70
N LEU A 141 25.00 7.20 -22.13
CA LEU A 141 24.07 6.58 -21.20
C LEU A 141 24.42 6.95 -19.76
N ILE A 142 23.43 7.44 -19.02
CA ILE A 142 23.54 7.83 -17.61
C ILE A 142 22.53 7.04 -16.79
N GLU A 143 22.96 6.52 -15.65
CA GLU A 143 22.05 5.92 -14.69
C GLU A 143 21.65 6.98 -13.66
N ALA A 144 20.36 7.21 -13.47
CA ALA A 144 19.86 8.22 -12.54
C ALA A 144 18.42 7.89 -12.09
N ASN A 145 18.05 8.36 -10.90
CA ASN A 145 16.68 8.22 -10.37
C ASN A 145 15.75 9.37 -10.79
N ILE A 146 16.34 10.51 -11.16
CA ILE A 146 15.66 11.70 -11.66
C ILE A 146 16.17 11.93 -13.08
N GLN A 147 15.32 12.49 -13.95
CA GLN A 147 15.71 12.87 -15.31
C GLN A 147 16.91 13.83 -15.25
N PRO A 148 18.10 13.41 -15.73
CA PRO A 148 19.26 14.28 -15.73
C PRO A 148 19.17 15.30 -16.87
N THR A 149 19.87 16.41 -16.70
CA THR A 149 20.09 17.40 -17.76
C THR A 149 21.51 17.21 -18.30
N CYS A 150 21.64 17.01 -19.61
CA CYS A 150 22.91 16.94 -20.32
C CYS A 150 23.03 18.16 -21.23
N ASP A 151 24.08 18.96 -21.07
CA ASP A 151 24.37 20.13 -21.92
C ASP A 151 23.17 21.10 -22.08
N GLY A 152 22.42 21.32 -20.99
CA GLY A 152 21.26 22.23 -20.96
C GLY A 152 19.93 21.60 -21.39
N GLU A 153 19.92 20.33 -21.81
CA GLU A 153 18.72 19.64 -22.27
C GLU A 153 18.41 18.38 -21.46
N LYS A 154 17.12 18.05 -21.37
CA LYS A 154 16.67 16.87 -20.62
C LYS A 154 17.05 15.58 -21.35
N ALA A 155 17.65 14.65 -20.63
CA ALA A 155 17.96 13.33 -21.15
C ALA A 155 16.69 12.50 -21.39
N GLU A 156 16.74 11.63 -22.39
CA GLU A 156 15.65 10.76 -22.80
C GLU A 156 15.67 9.46 -21.99
N LEU A 157 14.51 9.01 -21.49
CA LEU A 157 14.44 7.73 -20.77
C LEU A 157 14.67 6.57 -21.75
N VAL A 158 15.53 5.61 -21.39
CA VAL A 158 15.84 4.44 -22.23
C VAL A 158 15.26 3.17 -21.63
N ALA A 159 15.39 3.00 -20.31
CA ALA A 159 14.92 1.79 -19.66
C ALA A 159 14.69 2.00 -18.16
N ILE A 160 13.64 1.35 -17.66
CA ILE A 160 13.47 1.11 -16.23
C ILE A 160 14.24 -0.18 -15.92
N LYS A 161 15.26 -0.09 -15.07
CA LYS A 161 16.07 -1.23 -14.65
C LYS A 161 15.19 -2.29 -14.00
N SER A 162 15.57 -3.56 -14.16
CA SER A 162 14.79 -4.75 -13.77
C SER A 162 13.51 -5.04 -14.56
N SER A 163 13.11 -4.19 -15.50
CA SER A 163 12.01 -4.50 -16.43
C SER A 163 12.52 -5.32 -17.62
N LEU A 164 11.71 -6.27 -18.08
CA LEU A 164 12.00 -7.06 -19.27
C LEU A 164 11.49 -6.32 -20.51
N PRO A 165 12.08 -6.53 -21.70
CA PRO A 165 11.46 -6.12 -22.98
C PRO A 165 9.99 -6.55 -23.12
N ALA A 166 9.66 -7.72 -22.58
CA ALA A 166 8.32 -8.27 -22.57
C ALA A 166 7.36 -7.62 -21.53
N SER A 167 7.85 -6.75 -20.65
CA SER A 167 7.04 -6.11 -19.61
C SER A 167 5.99 -5.18 -20.20
N ARG A 168 4.77 -5.25 -19.65
CA ARG A 168 3.70 -4.27 -19.88
C ARG A 168 3.35 -3.58 -18.56
N PHE A 169 2.93 -2.33 -18.63
CA PHE A 169 2.67 -1.49 -17.46
C PHE A 169 1.22 -0.98 -17.46
N LEU A 170 0.54 -1.15 -16.34
CA LEU A 170 -0.75 -0.55 -16.03
C LEU A 170 -0.53 0.54 -14.98
N VAL A 171 -0.99 1.76 -15.24
CA VAL A 171 -0.93 2.87 -14.29
C VAL A 171 -2.30 3.12 -13.66
N LEU A 172 -2.28 3.63 -12.43
CA LEU A 172 -3.46 4.09 -11.69
C LEU A 172 -3.42 5.61 -11.62
N GLU A 173 -4.30 6.24 -12.38
CA GLU A 173 -4.44 7.69 -12.46
C GLU A 173 -5.56 8.18 -11.53
N LEU A 174 -5.26 9.22 -10.74
CA LEU A 174 -6.23 9.90 -9.90
C LEU A 174 -6.89 11.02 -10.72
N ARG A 175 -8.18 10.86 -11.05
CA ARG A 175 -8.91 11.82 -11.90
C ARG A 175 -9.30 13.08 -11.16
N ASP A 176 -9.91 12.92 -9.99
CA ASP A 176 -10.39 14.02 -9.16
C ASP A 176 -9.30 14.46 -8.18
N ARG A 177 -8.12 14.79 -8.72
CA ARG A 177 -6.94 15.16 -7.93
C ARG A 177 -6.91 16.65 -7.63
N GLU A 178 -6.43 17.01 -6.46
CA GLU A 178 -6.03 18.39 -6.17
C GLU A 178 -4.74 18.77 -6.92
N ALA A 179 -4.49 20.06 -7.11
CA ALA A 179 -3.33 20.53 -7.90
C ALA A 179 -1.97 20.04 -7.36
N TYR A 180 -1.90 19.77 -6.05
CA TYR A 180 -0.69 19.27 -5.38
C TYR A 180 -0.59 17.74 -5.36
N GLU A 181 -1.64 17.00 -5.75
CA GLU A 181 -1.64 15.54 -5.73
C GLU A 181 -1.01 14.95 -7.01
N PRO A 182 -0.28 13.83 -6.91
CA PRO A 182 0.30 13.18 -8.09
C PRO A 182 -0.80 12.67 -9.03
N ALA A 183 -0.56 12.80 -10.33
CA ALA A 183 -1.49 12.27 -11.35
C ALA A 183 -1.55 10.74 -11.33
N ILE A 184 -0.39 10.08 -11.18
CA ILE A 184 -0.28 8.62 -11.10
C ILE A 184 0.05 8.22 -9.66
N ILE A 185 -0.85 7.50 -9.01
CA ILE A 185 -0.72 7.09 -7.60
C ILE A 185 -0.18 5.65 -7.45
N GLY A 186 -0.03 4.93 -8.56
CA GLY A 186 0.45 3.55 -8.53
C GLY A 186 0.58 2.93 -9.90
N TYR A 187 1.25 1.79 -9.97
CA TYR A 187 1.40 1.02 -11.19
C TYR A 187 1.52 -0.50 -10.94
N VAL A 188 1.20 -1.29 -11.96
CA VAL A 188 1.37 -2.75 -11.98
C VAL A 188 2.21 -3.12 -13.20
N ARG A 189 3.25 -3.93 -12.98
CA ARG A 189 4.05 -4.54 -14.06
C ARG A 189 3.64 -5.98 -14.27
N VAL A 190 3.33 -6.32 -15.51
CA VAL A 190 3.00 -7.69 -15.93
C VAL A 190 4.07 -8.21 -16.88
N ASP A 191 4.63 -9.36 -16.52
CA ASP A 191 5.67 -10.06 -17.25
C ASP A 191 5.18 -11.47 -17.65
N PRO A 192 5.82 -12.14 -18.63
CA PRO A 192 5.64 -13.57 -18.80
C PRO A 192 6.11 -14.33 -17.54
N PRO A 193 5.58 -15.53 -17.26
CA PRO A 193 6.05 -16.37 -16.15
C PRO A 193 7.55 -16.62 -16.21
N ILE A 194 8.24 -16.63 -15.07
CA ILE A 194 9.70 -16.86 -15.07
C ILE A 194 10.07 -18.24 -15.66
N PRO A 195 11.20 -18.37 -16.37
CA PRO A 195 11.66 -19.67 -16.85
C PRO A 195 12.06 -20.59 -15.71
N LEU A 196 11.49 -21.81 -15.71
CA LEU A 196 11.67 -22.83 -14.67
C LEU A 196 11.21 -22.34 -13.28
N MET A 197 10.70 -23.24 -12.46
CA MET A 197 10.39 -22.92 -11.07
C MET A 197 10.56 -24.18 -10.24
N HIS A 198 11.35 -24.08 -9.18
CA HIS A 198 11.59 -25.14 -8.23
C HIS A 198 10.94 -24.75 -6.90
N ARG A 199 10.43 -25.74 -6.17
CA ARG A 199 9.80 -25.56 -4.86
C ARG A 199 10.78 -25.89 -3.74
N ARG A 200 10.83 -25.06 -2.71
CA ARG A 200 11.50 -25.36 -1.43
C ARG A 200 10.55 -26.14 -0.53
N ILE A 201 11.03 -27.22 0.07
CA ILE A 201 10.31 -28.02 1.07
C ILE A 201 11.21 -28.15 2.29
N GLU A 202 10.71 -27.80 3.47
CA GLU A 202 11.43 -27.98 4.73
C GLU A 202 10.84 -29.16 5.50
N LYS A 203 11.69 -30.11 5.90
CA LYS A 203 11.31 -31.30 6.66
C LYS A 203 12.40 -31.58 7.69
N ASN A 204 12.03 -31.58 8.98
CA ASN A 204 12.93 -31.85 10.10
C ASN A 204 14.21 -30.99 10.12
N GLY A 205 14.11 -29.73 9.69
CA GLY A 205 15.26 -28.81 9.59
C GLY A 205 16.08 -28.92 8.30
N GLU A 206 15.84 -29.93 7.47
CA GLU A 206 16.50 -30.10 6.17
C GLU A 206 15.69 -29.44 5.04
N VAL A 207 16.40 -28.85 4.09
CA VAL A 207 15.82 -28.16 2.93
C VAL A 207 15.96 -29.02 1.67
N PHE A 208 14.82 -29.42 1.12
CA PHE A 208 14.73 -30.17 -0.14
C PHE A 208 14.23 -29.27 -1.27
N ILE A 209 14.84 -29.40 -2.45
CA ILE A 209 14.42 -28.65 -3.64
C ILE A 209 13.75 -29.58 -4.64
N GLU A 210 12.45 -29.40 -4.81
CA GLU A 210 11.68 -30.13 -5.80
C GLU A 210 11.67 -29.38 -7.14
N LYS A 211 12.19 -30.02 -8.18
CA LYS A 211 12.37 -29.35 -9.47
C LYS A 211 11.07 -29.25 -10.27
N ASN A 212 10.89 -28.13 -10.97
CA ASN A 212 9.86 -27.93 -11.99
C ASN A 212 8.43 -28.10 -11.45
N ILE A 213 8.17 -27.54 -10.26
CA ILE A 213 6.89 -27.70 -9.56
C ILE A 213 5.69 -27.27 -10.42
N ARG A 214 5.82 -26.21 -11.23
CA ARG A 214 4.72 -25.74 -12.08
C ARG A 214 4.17 -26.81 -13.03
N ILE A 215 5.04 -27.61 -13.66
CA ILE A 215 4.58 -28.64 -14.62
C ILE A 215 4.02 -29.88 -13.93
N LYS A 216 4.19 -30.01 -12.60
CA LYS A 216 3.50 -31.03 -11.80
C LYS A 216 2.04 -30.64 -11.50
N VAL A 217 1.76 -29.33 -11.49
CA VAL A 217 0.43 -28.78 -11.15
C VAL A 217 -0.36 -28.37 -12.38
N PHE A 218 0.32 -27.73 -13.35
CA PHE A 218 -0.30 -27.14 -14.53
C PHE A 218 0.21 -27.77 -15.83
N PRO A 219 -0.61 -27.83 -16.89
CA PRO A 219 -0.18 -28.31 -18.20
C PRO A 219 1.04 -27.55 -18.72
N LYS A 220 2.04 -28.28 -19.24
CA LYS A 220 3.28 -27.68 -19.81
C LYS A 220 2.99 -26.59 -20.84
N LYS A 221 1.97 -26.79 -21.69
CA LYS A 221 1.53 -25.84 -22.73
C LYS A 221 1.02 -24.49 -22.20
N TRP A 222 0.66 -24.42 -20.91
CA TRP A 222 0.24 -23.18 -20.26
C TRP A 222 1.43 -22.33 -19.81
N ILE A 223 2.54 -22.96 -19.45
CA ILE A 223 3.72 -22.28 -18.91
C ILE A 223 4.77 -22.00 -19.99
N TYR A 224 4.85 -22.85 -21.02
CA TYR A 224 5.87 -22.78 -22.07
C TYR A 224 5.28 -22.63 -23.47
N PRO A 225 6.03 -22.03 -24.41
CA PRO A 225 7.34 -21.38 -24.22
C PRO A 225 7.22 -20.02 -23.50
N THR A 226 8.11 -19.74 -22.56
CA THR A 226 8.21 -18.43 -21.89
C THR A 226 9.33 -17.59 -22.51
N PHE A 227 9.37 -16.29 -22.17
CA PHE A 227 10.46 -15.39 -22.52
C PHE A 227 11.75 -15.83 -21.79
N TRP A 228 12.68 -16.47 -22.52
CA TRP A 228 13.92 -17.03 -21.96
C TRP A 228 15.16 -16.72 -22.83
N PRO A 229 15.59 -15.44 -22.88
CA PRO A 229 16.74 -15.00 -23.68
C PRO A 229 18.02 -15.80 -23.43
N GLU A 230 18.30 -16.14 -22.18
CA GLU A 230 19.54 -16.84 -21.77
C GLU A 230 19.62 -18.24 -22.39
N ARG A 231 18.48 -18.90 -22.62
CA ARG A 231 18.44 -20.20 -23.30
C ARG A 231 18.72 -20.07 -24.79
N LEU A 232 18.25 -19.01 -25.43
CA LEU A 232 18.53 -18.73 -26.84
C LEU A 232 20.00 -18.35 -27.03
N MET A 233 20.57 -17.57 -26.11
CA MET A 233 21.99 -17.21 -26.14
C MET A 233 22.91 -18.44 -26.16
N LYS A 234 22.58 -19.49 -25.39
CA LYS A 234 23.34 -20.75 -25.41
C LYS A 234 23.29 -21.47 -26.76
N LYS A 235 22.20 -21.32 -27.52
CA LYS A 235 22.07 -21.93 -28.84
C LYS A 235 22.87 -21.19 -29.91
N LEU A 236 23.07 -19.88 -29.72
CA LEU A 236 23.76 -19.01 -30.67
C LEU A 236 25.24 -18.76 -30.30
N LYS A 237 25.84 -19.68 -29.54
CA LYS A 237 27.23 -19.54 -29.07
C LYS A 237 28.22 -19.46 -30.22
N GLU A 238 28.02 -20.25 -31.27
CA GLU A 238 28.90 -20.26 -32.46
C GLU A 238 28.80 -18.93 -33.23
N GLU A 239 27.58 -18.42 -33.47
CA GLU A 239 27.34 -17.11 -34.08
C GLU A 239 27.92 -15.97 -33.23
N TYR A 240 27.84 -16.07 -31.90
CA TYR A 240 28.49 -15.12 -31.00
C TYR A 240 30.00 -15.10 -31.22
N ASP A 241 30.66 -16.26 -31.23
CA ASP A 241 32.10 -16.38 -31.37
C ASP A 241 32.58 -15.84 -32.73
N GLU A 242 31.81 -16.04 -33.81
CA GLU A 242 32.06 -15.43 -35.12
C GLU A 242 31.93 -13.90 -35.11
N LEU A 243 30.84 -13.37 -34.53
CA LEU A 243 30.63 -11.92 -34.42
C LEU A 243 31.72 -11.27 -33.56
N VAL A 244 32.20 -11.94 -32.51
CA VAL A 244 33.30 -11.46 -31.66
C VAL A 244 34.58 -11.34 -32.48
N ARG A 245 34.89 -12.33 -33.34
CA ARG A 245 36.06 -12.26 -34.24
C ARG A 245 35.96 -11.10 -35.23
N LYS A 246 34.75 -10.78 -35.71
CA LYS A 246 34.52 -9.77 -36.76
C LYS A 246 34.39 -8.34 -36.24
N TYR A 247 33.73 -8.13 -35.09
CA TYR A 247 33.33 -6.81 -34.62
C TYR A 247 33.79 -6.49 -33.18
N GLY A 248 34.51 -7.42 -32.55
CA GLY A 248 34.88 -7.33 -31.14
C GLY A 248 33.72 -7.62 -30.20
N ARG A 249 34.05 -7.92 -28.93
CA ARG A 249 33.08 -8.42 -27.93
C ARG A 249 31.88 -7.50 -27.71
N ARG A 250 32.09 -6.18 -27.60
CA ARG A 250 31.04 -5.23 -27.24
C ARG A 250 29.96 -5.12 -28.33
N ARG A 251 30.37 -5.04 -29.60
CA ARG A 251 29.45 -4.90 -30.74
C ARG A 251 28.79 -6.24 -31.10
N ALA A 252 29.52 -7.34 -30.99
CA ALA A 252 28.98 -8.69 -31.11
C ALA A 252 27.87 -8.97 -30.08
N HIS A 253 28.12 -8.61 -28.82
CA HIS A 253 27.13 -8.77 -27.76
C HIS A 253 25.87 -7.94 -28.04
N TYR A 254 26.00 -6.69 -28.49
CA TYR A 254 24.86 -5.84 -28.85
C TYR A 254 24.01 -6.44 -29.98
N ILE A 255 24.63 -6.80 -31.11
CA ILE A 255 23.93 -7.37 -32.27
C ILE A 255 23.19 -8.65 -31.87
N LEU A 256 23.86 -9.54 -31.14
CA LEU A 256 23.28 -10.81 -30.77
C LEU A 256 22.17 -10.66 -29.72
N SER A 257 22.30 -9.73 -28.77
CA SER A 257 21.28 -9.50 -27.76
C SER A 257 19.97 -8.97 -28.33
N GLU A 258 20.01 -8.14 -29.39
CA GLU A 258 18.80 -7.74 -30.10
C GLU A 258 18.13 -8.90 -30.83
N LYS A 259 18.90 -9.70 -31.58
CA LYS A 259 18.38 -10.89 -32.27
C LYS A 259 17.74 -11.88 -31.29
N ILE A 260 18.42 -12.15 -30.17
CA ILE A 260 17.93 -13.03 -29.09
C ILE A 260 16.62 -12.51 -28.50
N LYS A 261 16.54 -11.20 -28.25
CA LYS A 261 15.36 -10.57 -27.68
C LYS A 261 14.18 -10.64 -28.64
N GLU A 262 14.39 -10.34 -29.92
CA GLU A 262 13.36 -10.45 -30.96
C GLU A 262 12.86 -11.89 -31.06
N GLU A 263 13.76 -12.87 -31.14
CA GLU A 263 13.40 -14.29 -31.16
C GLU A 263 12.67 -14.71 -29.87
N ALA A 264 13.06 -14.19 -28.71
CA ALA A 264 12.38 -14.46 -27.44
C ALA A 264 10.95 -13.89 -27.41
N LEU A 265 10.74 -12.65 -27.88
CA LEU A 265 9.40 -12.05 -28.03
C LEU A 265 8.57 -12.81 -29.06
N GLU A 266 9.22 -13.27 -30.13
CA GLU A 266 8.56 -14.00 -31.20
C GLU A 266 8.12 -15.40 -30.74
N THR A 267 8.94 -16.10 -29.96
CA THR A 267 8.65 -17.46 -29.51
C THR A 267 7.79 -17.52 -28.25
N CYS A 268 7.83 -16.50 -27.38
CA CYS A 268 7.08 -16.46 -26.13
C CYS A 268 5.56 -16.61 -26.36
N ASN A 269 4.94 -17.61 -25.73
CA ASN A 269 3.53 -17.91 -25.92
C ASN A 269 2.96 -18.70 -24.74
N THR A 270 2.74 -17.99 -23.63
CA THR A 270 2.24 -18.58 -22.38
C THR A 270 0.73 -18.38 -22.22
N ALA A 271 0.08 -19.35 -21.55
CA ALA A 271 -1.32 -19.24 -21.11
C ALA A 271 -1.41 -18.80 -19.63
N ALA A 272 -0.32 -18.28 -19.09
CA ALA A 272 -0.23 -17.71 -17.76
C ALA A 272 0.33 -16.29 -17.85
N ALA A 273 0.21 -15.50 -16.79
CA ALA A 273 0.82 -14.18 -16.68
C ALA A 273 1.39 -14.00 -15.29
N ARG A 274 2.43 -13.17 -15.15
CA ARG A 274 3.02 -12.87 -13.85
C ARG A 274 2.83 -11.39 -13.53
N ILE A 275 2.16 -11.10 -12.42
CA ILE A 275 2.27 -9.78 -11.80
C ILE A 275 3.65 -9.72 -11.14
N ALA A 276 4.56 -8.96 -11.76
CA ALA A 276 5.95 -8.89 -11.34
C ALA A 276 6.19 -7.78 -10.31
N ARG A 277 5.45 -6.68 -10.43
CA ARG A 277 5.51 -5.53 -9.51
C ARG A 277 4.10 -4.96 -9.31
N VAL A 278 3.84 -4.52 -8.08
CA VAL A 278 2.70 -3.66 -7.73
C VAL A 278 3.26 -2.60 -6.80
N VAL A 279 3.20 -1.35 -7.21
CA VAL A 279 3.73 -0.23 -6.44
C VAL A 279 2.64 0.81 -6.30
N ILE A 280 2.41 1.24 -5.06
CA ILE A 280 1.47 2.30 -4.71
C ILE A 280 2.25 3.38 -3.96
N HIS A 281 1.97 4.63 -4.30
CA HIS A 281 2.54 5.80 -3.66
C HIS A 281 2.34 5.72 -2.13
N PRO A 282 3.37 5.99 -1.30
CA PRO A 282 3.33 5.78 0.15
C PRO A 282 2.11 6.40 0.85
N ASP A 283 1.73 7.62 0.48
CA ASP A 283 0.59 8.33 1.09
C ASP A 283 -0.77 7.71 0.81
N TYR A 284 -0.88 6.89 -0.23
CA TYR A 284 -2.10 6.19 -0.65
C TYR A 284 -2.07 4.71 -0.23
N ARG A 285 -1.02 4.26 0.48
CA ARG A 285 -0.95 2.90 1.03
C ARG A 285 -1.94 2.77 2.19
N GLY A 286 -2.81 1.76 2.08
CA GLY A 286 -3.83 1.45 3.08
C GLY A 286 -5.25 1.89 2.73
N ASP A 287 -5.44 2.67 1.67
CA ASP A 287 -6.77 3.05 1.15
C ASP A 287 -7.35 2.01 0.17
N GLY A 288 -6.73 0.83 0.09
CA GLY A 288 -7.19 -0.29 -0.74
C GLY A 288 -6.74 -0.23 -2.20
N PHE A 289 -6.05 0.83 -2.63
CA PHE A 289 -5.66 1.02 -4.03
C PHE A 289 -4.77 -0.07 -4.60
N GLY A 290 -3.93 -0.72 -3.80
CA GLY A 290 -3.18 -1.85 -4.34
C GLY A 290 -4.11 -3.04 -4.69
N ILE A 291 -5.14 -3.32 -3.90
CA ILE A 291 -6.06 -4.44 -4.20
C ILE A 291 -6.81 -4.11 -5.49
N LEU A 292 -7.22 -2.85 -5.63
CA LEU A 292 -7.78 -2.31 -6.88
C LEU A 292 -6.80 -2.47 -8.04
N ALA A 293 -5.52 -2.12 -7.87
CA ALA A 293 -4.46 -2.29 -8.87
C ALA A 293 -4.37 -3.74 -9.36
N VAL A 294 -4.35 -4.69 -8.41
CA VAL A 294 -4.26 -6.12 -8.71
C VAL A 294 -5.52 -6.61 -9.43
N LYS A 295 -6.71 -6.18 -9.01
CA LYS A 295 -7.98 -6.53 -9.66
C LYS A 295 -8.05 -5.97 -11.08
N ALA A 296 -7.68 -4.70 -11.27
CA ALA A 296 -7.62 -4.07 -12.59
C ALA A 296 -6.61 -4.78 -13.50
N ALA A 297 -5.45 -5.18 -12.97
CA ALA A 297 -4.47 -5.97 -13.72
C ALA A 297 -4.99 -7.36 -14.09
N ILE A 298 -5.78 -8.03 -13.23
CA ILE A 298 -6.43 -9.31 -13.55
C ILE A 298 -7.40 -9.13 -14.73
N GLU A 299 -8.24 -8.09 -14.71
CA GLU A 299 -9.16 -7.78 -15.82
C GLU A 299 -8.39 -7.51 -17.11
N TRP A 300 -7.35 -6.68 -17.03
CA TRP A 300 -6.48 -6.37 -18.15
C TRP A 300 -5.81 -7.62 -18.75
N ILE A 301 -5.25 -8.49 -17.91
CA ILE A 301 -4.64 -9.76 -18.32
C ILE A 301 -5.67 -10.67 -18.99
N LYS A 302 -6.88 -10.77 -18.43
CA LYS A 302 -7.95 -11.63 -18.94
C LYS A 302 -8.46 -11.15 -20.29
N GLU A 303 -8.76 -9.85 -20.40
CA GLU A 303 -9.36 -9.23 -21.59
C GLU A 303 -8.35 -9.11 -22.73
N ARG A 304 -7.13 -8.65 -22.42
CA ARG A 304 -6.11 -8.30 -23.42
C ARG A 304 -5.03 -9.37 -23.60
N ARG A 305 -5.15 -10.49 -22.88
CA ARG A 305 -4.22 -11.64 -22.92
C ARG A 305 -2.75 -11.23 -22.68
N ILE A 306 -2.54 -10.29 -21.75
CA ILE A 306 -1.26 -9.65 -21.43
C ILE A 306 -0.29 -10.66 -20.80
N PRO A 307 1.03 -10.55 -21.07
CA PRO A 307 1.67 -9.49 -21.86
C PRO A 307 1.72 -9.69 -23.38
N GLU A 308 1.68 -10.94 -23.86
CA GLU A 308 1.97 -11.26 -25.26
C GLU A 308 0.81 -10.99 -26.23
N MET A 309 -0.42 -10.87 -25.71
CA MET A 309 -1.66 -10.73 -26.48
C MET A 309 -1.93 -11.96 -27.39
N ARG A 310 -1.56 -13.16 -26.91
CA ARG A 310 -1.63 -14.42 -27.68
C ARG A 310 -2.62 -15.43 -27.11
N LYS A 311 -2.15 -16.48 -26.44
CA LYS A 311 -3.00 -17.50 -25.82
C LYS A 311 -3.93 -16.90 -24.77
N LYS A 312 -5.15 -17.42 -24.70
CA LYS A 312 -6.08 -17.16 -23.60
C LYS A 312 -5.41 -17.51 -22.27
N LYS A 313 -5.52 -16.61 -21.29
CA LYS A 313 -4.87 -16.75 -19.99
C LYS A 313 -5.74 -17.57 -19.04
N HIS A 314 -5.13 -18.57 -18.41
CA HIS A 314 -5.77 -19.50 -17.46
C HIS A 314 -5.45 -19.16 -16.01
N LEU A 315 -4.29 -18.56 -15.73
CA LEU A 315 -3.83 -18.24 -14.38
C LEU A 315 -2.94 -17.00 -14.36
N VAL A 316 -2.95 -16.31 -13.23
CA VAL A 316 -2.03 -15.23 -12.91
C VAL A 316 -1.20 -15.65 -11.70
N GLU A 317 0.12 -15.47 -11.77
CA GLU A 317 1.03 -15.76 -10.66
C GLU A 317 1.67 -14.49 -10.12
N VAL A 318 2.11 -14.54 -8.87
CA VAL A 318 2.95 -13.52 -8.25
C VAL A 318 3.99 -14.20 -7.35
N VAL A 319 5.21 -13.65 -7.34
CA VAL A 319 6.28 -14.05 -6.43
C VAL A 319 6.58 -12.82 -5.57
N ALA A 320 6.19 -12.83 -4.29
CA ALA A 320 6.23 -11.64 -3.46
C ALA A 320 6.56 -11.95 -1.99
N GLN A 321 7.79 -11.65 -1.56
CA GLN A 321 8.22 -11.87 -0.17
C GLN A 321 7.33 -11.12 0.84
N MET A 322 6.88 -9.91 0.48
CA MET A 322 6.00 -9.09 1.31
C MET A 322 4.65 -9.77 1.62
N ALA A 323 4.21 -10.73 0.79
CA ALA A 323 2.94 -11.43 1.01
C ALA A 323 2.92 -12.27 2.30
N ARG A 324 4.09 -12.56 2.90
CA ARG A 324 4.17 -13.21 4.24
C ARG A 324 3.70 -12.30 5.36
N TYR A 325 3.86 -10.99 5.18
CA TYR A 325 3.64 -9.98 6.22
C TYR A 325 2.41 -9.13 5.95
N HIS A 326 1.78 -9.29 4.79
CA HIS A 326 0.58 -8.55 4.42
C HIS A 326 -0.33 -9.38 3.49
N PRO A 327 -1.64 -9.55 3.79
CA PRO A 327 -2.57 -10.40 3.04
C PRO A 327 -3.07 -9.74 1.74
N PHE A 328 -2.24 -8.90 1.15
CA PHE A 328 -2.60 -8.03 0.04
C PHE A 328 -3.14 -8.81 -1.17
N PHE A 329 -2.36 -9.78 -1.65
CA PHE A 329 -2.73 -10.62 -2.77
C PHE A 329 -3.85 -11.60 -2.40
N GLU A 330 -3.88 -12.10 -1.17
CA GLU A 330 -4.94 -13.00 -0.71
C GLU A 330 -6.31 -12.30 -0.64
N ARG A 331 -6.35 -11.03 -0.21
CA ARG A 331 -7.55 -10.19 -0.28
C ARG A 331 -8.00 -9.90 -1.71
N ALA A 332 -7.07 -9.90 -2.67
CA ALA A 332 -7.39 -9.84 -4.09
C ALA A 332 -7.84 -11.21 -4.68
N GLY A 333 -7.81 -12.28 -3.88
CA GLY A 333 -8.27 -13.62 -4.24
C GLY A 333 -7.17 -14.60 -4.63
N PHE A 334 -5.90 -14.22 -4.55
CA PHE A 334 -4.79 -15.15 -4.79
C PHE A 334 -4.72 -16.21 -3.69
N LYS A 335 -4.23 -17.40 -4.05
CA LYS A 335 -3.97 -18.51 -3.14
C LYS A 335 -2.49 -18.85 -3.15
N TYR A 336 -1.92 -19.01 -1.97
CA TYR A 336 -0.54 -19.46 -1.81
C TYR A 336 -0.40 -20.94 -2.16
N LEU A 337 0.54 -21.29 -3.02
CA LEU A 337 0.74 -22.69 -3.41
C LEU A 337 2.07 -23.25 -2.89
N TRP A 338 3.17 -22.49 -2.95
CA TRP A 338 4.49 -22.94 -2.48
C TRP A 338 5.49 -21.79 -2.41
N ASP A 339 6.66 -22.07 -1.84
CA ASP A 339 7.84 -21.21 -1.92
C ASP A 339 8.75 -21.60 -3.08
N THR A 340 9.36 -20.62 -3.74
CA THR A 340 10.45 -20.85 -4.69
C THR A 340 11.64 -21.50 -3.98
N ALA A 341 12.58 -22.09 -4.72
CA ALA A 341 13.83 -22.62 -4.14
C ALA A 341 14.57 -21.60 -3.25
N GLY A 342 14.52 -20.32 -3.61
CA GLY A 342 15.07 -19.22 -2.82
C GLY A 342 14.20 -18.77 -1.62
N GLY A 343 13.15 -19.52 -1.27
CA GLY A 343 12.28 -19.22 -0.12
C GLY A 343 11.25 -18.10 -0.35
N LYS A 344 11.13 -17.56 -1.56
CA LYS A 344 10.12 -16.52 -1.86
C LYS A 344 8.75 -17.15 -2.11
N PRO A 345 7.67 -16.71 -1.45
CA PRO A 345 6.35 -17.30 -1.62
C PRO A 345 5.76 -17.01 -3.00
N VAL A 346 5.02 -17.98 -3.52
CA VAL A 346 4.35 -17.92 -4.82
C VAL A 346 2.85 -18.09 -4.62
N LEU A 347 2.10 -17.11 -5.11
CA LEU A 347 0.64 -17.12 -5.06
C LEU A 347 0.07 -17.11 -6.48
N TYR A 348 -1.10 -17.72 -6.63
CA TYR A 348 -1.79 -17.90 -7.91
C TYR A 348 -3.25 -17.45 -7.83
N TYR A 349 -3.75 -16.89 -8.92
CA TYR A 349 -5.15 -16.56 -9.14
C TYR A 349 -5.66 -17.31 -10.38
N PRO A 350 -6.74 -18.11 -10.29
CA PRO A 350 -7.31 -18.81 -11.43
C PRO A 350 -8.20 -17.87 -12.27
N LEU A 351 -7.95 -17.76 -13.57
CA LEU A 351 -8.81 -17.03 -14.52
C LEU A 351 -9.89 -17.91 -15.15
N THR A 352 -9.77 -19.23 -14.98
CA THR A 352 -10.66 -20.25 -15.57
C THR A 352 -11.02 -21.32 -14.55
N LYS A 353 -12.21 -21.93 -14.71
CA LYS A 353 -12.66 -23.05 -13.87
C LYS A 353 -11.69 -24.25 -13.90
N GLU A 354 -11.04 -24.48 -15.04
CA GLU A 354 -10.02 -25.53 -15.17
C GLU A 354 -8.80 -25.27 -14.28
N ALA A 355 -8.27 -24.05 -14.29
CA ALA A 355 -7.16 -23.66 -13.41
C ALA A 355 -7.55 -23.75 -11.92
N GLU A 356 -8.76 -23.32 -11.57
CA GLU A 356 -9.29 -23.43 -10.21
C GLU A 356 -9.35 -24.89 -9.74
N LYS A 357 -9.85 -25.80 -10.58
CA LYS A 357 -9.90 -27.24 -10.29
C LYS A 357 -8.51 -27.83 -10.08
N LEU A 358 -7.53 -27.47 -10.90
CA LEU A 358 -6.14 -27.93 -10.76
C LEU A 358 -5.51 -27.43 -9.45
N MET A 359 -5.71 -26.15 -9.14
CA MET A 359 -5.22 -25.56 -7.89
C MET A 359 -5.84 -26.23 -6.66
N LYS A 360 -7.17 -26.42 -6.66
CA LYS A 360 -7.89 -27.09 -5.57
C LYS A 360 -7.38 -28.52 -5.37
N LYS A 361 -7.27 -29.30 -6.45
CA LYS A 361 -6.72 -30.67 -6.42
C LYS A 361 -5.31 -30.70 -5.83
N PHE A 362 -4.47 -29.74 -6.18
CA PHE A 362 -3.11 -29.63 -5.64
C PHE A 362 -3.13 -29.32 -4.13
N LEU A 363 -3.92 -28.34 -3.71
CA LEU A 363 -4.06 -27.97 -2.29
C LEU A 363 -4.63 -29.10 -1.42
N GLU A 364 -5.42 -30.02 -2.00
CA GLU A 364 -5.99 -31.16 -1.27
C GLU A 364 -5.04 -32.37 -1.23
N LYS A 365 -4.33 -32.66 -2.33
CA LYS A 365 -3.55 -33.90 -2.48
C LYS A 365 -2.08 -33.78 -2.12
N ASP A 366 -1.47 -32.61 -2.30
CA ASP A 366 -0.05 -32.43 -2.02
C ASP A 366 0.23 -32.39 -0.51
N GLU A 367 1.23 -33.15 -0.06
CA GLU A 367 1.53 -33.35 1.36
C GLU A 367 1.91 -32.06 2.09
N TYR A 368 2.54 -31.12 1.39
CA TYR A 368 2.93 -29.83 1.92
C TYR A 368 1.77 -28.83 1.80
N ALA A 369 1.13 -28.79 0.63
CA ALA A 369 0.11 -27.78 0.33
C ALA A 369 -1.15 -27.93 1.19
N LYS A 370 -1.53 -29.16 1.55
CA LYS A 370 -2.68 -29.46 2.42
C LYS A 370 -2.57 -28.85 3.82
N LYS A 371 -1.35 -28.58 4.30
CA LYS A 371 -1.11 -28.01 5.64
C LYS A 371 -1.50 -26.53 5.71
N HIS A 372 -1.23 -25.77 4.66
CA HIS A 372 -1.52 -24.34 4.61
C HIS A 372 -2.84 -24.02 3.89
N LYS A 373 -3.41 -24.95 3.10
CA LYS A 373 -4.73 -24.83 2.46
C LYS A 373 -4.90 -23.55 1.62
N GLY A 374 -3.84 -23.13 0.95
CA GLY A 374 -3.88 -21.91 0.14
C GLY A 374 -3.66 -20.59 0.91
N ILE A 375 -3.46 -20.65 2.23
CA ILE A 375 -3.32 -19.48 3.12
C ILE A 375 -1.85 -19.28 3.46
N LEU A 376 -1.32 -18.10 3.16
CA LEU A 376 0.05 -17.71 3.52
C LEU A 376 0.07 -16.83 4.77
N TYR A 377 -0.61 -15.69 4.70
CA TYR A 377 -0.60 -14.73 5.78
C TYR A 377 -1.56 -15.16 6.88
N ARG A 378 -1.09 -15.11 8.12
CA ARG A 378 -1.90 -15.33 9.32
C ARG A 378 -1.70 -14.15 10.26
N PRO A 379 -2.76 -13.39 10.59
CA PRO A 379 -2.65 -12.28 11.53
C PRO A 379 -2.03 -12.73 12.84
N ARG A 380 -1.02 -12.02 13.31
CA ARG A 380 -0.34 -12.33 14.59
C ARG A 380 -0.57 -11.27 15.66
N PHE A 381 -0.87 -10.04 15.27
CA PHE A 381 -1.28 -9.01 16.20
C PHE A 381 -2.69 -9.29 16.71
N LYS A 382 -2.78 -9.45 18.03
CA LYS A 382 -4.03 -9.51 18.79
C LYS A 382 -3.85 -8.65 20.04
N THR A 383 -4.87 -7.85 20.34
CA THR A 383 -4.95 -7.12 21.61
C THR A 383 -5.32 -8.05 22.77
N SER A 384 -5.25 -7.52 23.98
CA SER A 384 -5.77 -8.19 25.17
C SER A 384 -7.29 -8.38 25.09
N GLU A 385 -7.83 -9.25 25.95
CA GLU A 385 -9.28 -9.41 26.08
C GLU A 385 -9.96 -8.05 26.28
N MET A 386 -11.08 -7.84 25.61
CA MET A 386 -11.95 -6.66 25.77
C MET A 386 -12.24 -6.41 27.25
N LEU A 387 -12.41 -5.14 27.65
CA LEU A 387 -12.78 -4.80 29.03
C LEU A 387 -14.04 -5.58 29.45
N ARG A 388 -14.00 -6.19 30.64
CA ARG A 388 -15.09 -7.05 31.15
C ARG A 388 -16.33 -6.27 31.58
N GLY A 389 -16.20 -4.95 31.79
CA GLY A 389 -17.27 -4.08 32.22
C GLY A 389 -16.97 -2.61 31.91
N PRO A 390 -17.91 -1.70 32.16
CA PRO A 390 -17.73 -0.28 31.84
C PRO A 390 -16.72 0.40 32.78
N ILE A 391 -16.19 1.53 32.32
CA ILE A 391 -15.51 2.50 33.19
C ILE A 391 -16.59 3.41 33.79
N ILE A 392 -16.64 3.50 35.11
CA ILE A 392 -17.70 4.20 35.85
C ILE A 392 -17.09 5.38 36.61
N LEU A 393 -17.64 6.57 36.41
CA LEU A 393 -17.35 7.75 37.21
C LEU A 393 -18.55 8.03 38.11
N GLU A 394 -18.37 7.92 39.43
CA GLU A 394 -19.42 8.12 40.43
C GLU A 394 -19.21 9.42 41.21
N ASN A 395 -20.01 10.45 40.90
CA ASN A 395 -19.98 11.76 41.57
C ASN A 395 -18.58 12.40 41.60
N VAL A 396 -17.83 12.23 40.53
CA VAL A 396 -16.41 12.62 40.48
C VAL A 396 -16.27 14.13 40.41
N SER A 397 -15.60 14.72 41.40
CA SER A 397 -15.24 16.14 41.38
C SER A 397 -13.73 16.32 41.50
N LYS A 398 -13.21 17.35 40.84
CA LYS A 398 -11.81 17.74 40.93
C LYS A 398 -11.67 19.22 41.25
N LEU A 399 -11.04 19.49 42.38
CA LEU A 399 -10.69 20.83 42.83
C LEU A 399 -9.23 21.12 42.46
N TYR A 400 -8.99 22.27 41.85
CA TYR A 400 -7.67 22.83 41.65
C TYR A 400 -7.46 23.97 42.64
N SER A 401 -6.39 23.88 43.42
CA SER A 401 -5.97 24.90 44.38
C SER A 401 -4.58 25.37 43.99
N SER A 402 -4.42 26.64 43.68
CA SER A 402 -3.11 27.28 43.47
C SER A 402 -2.94 28.37 44.53
N THR A 403 -1.84 28.31 45.27
CA THR A 403 -1.43 29.39 46.18
C THR A 403 -0.33 30.17 45.49
N LEU A 404 -0.65 31.39 45.07
CA LEU A 404 0.35 32.38 44.67
C LEU A 404 0.98 32.93 45.94
N ASP A 405 2.30 32.75 46.06
CA ASP A 405 3.12 33.30 47.14
C ASP A 405 4.28 34.09 46.51
N ILE A 406 4.62 35.21 47.12
CA ILE A 406 5.72 36.08 46.68
C ILE A 406 7.04 35.77 47.41
N GLU A 407 7.00 34.85 48.39
CA GLU A 407 8.19 34.33 49.07
C GLU A 407 9.14 33.68 48.05
N GLY A 408 10.38 34.18 47.97
CA GLY A 408 11.43 33.69 47.06
C GLY A 408 11.61 34.51 45.77
N LEU A 409 10.75 35.50 45.49
CA LEU A 409 10.96 36.45 44.38
C LEU A 409 11.96 37.56 44.77
N ASN A 410 12.56 38.22 43.77
CA ASN A 410 13.44 39.37 44.00
C ASN A 410 12.71 40.46 44.84
N PRO A 411 13.35 41.07 45.85
CA PRO A 411 12.72 42.08 46.72
C PRO A 411 12.01 43.22 45.97
N LYS A 412 12.58 43.70 44.85
CA LYS A 412 11.95 44.75 44.03
C LYS A 412 10.68 44.26 43.33
N ILE A 413 10.66 42.99 42.90
CA ILE A 413 9.47 42.36 42.31
C ILE A 413 8.42 42.10 43.39
N GLN A 414 8.83 41.68 44.59
CA GLN A 414 7.91 41.55 45.72
C GLN A 414 7.24 42.88 46.08
N GLU A 415 7.99 43.98 46.07
CA GLU A 415 7.47 45.33 46.36
C GLU A 415 6.45 45.78 45.30
N VAL A 416 6.73 45.55 44.02
CA VAL A 416 5.78 45.77 42.92
C VAL A 416 4.51 44.92 43.11
N LEU A 417 4.64 43.61 43.37
CA LEU A 417 3.50 42.72 43.58
C LEU A 417 2.67 43.11 44.82
N LYS A 418 3.33 43.51 45.92
CA LYS A 418 2.69 44.05 47.13
C LYS A 418 1.92 45.34 46.82
N ALA A 419 2.48 46.23 46.00
CA ALA A 419 1.82 47.47 45.58
C ALA A 419 0.53 47.22 44.77
N PHE A 420 0.45 46.10 44.04
CA PHE A 420 -0.77 45.62 43.37
C PHE A 420 -1.64 44.69 44.24
N GLY A 421 -1.35 44.55 45.54
CA GLY A 421 -2.12 43.74 46.49
C GLY A 421 -1.94 42.21 46.33
N VAL A 422 -0.93 41.77 45.58
CA VAL A 422 -0.63 40.36 45.33
C VAL A 422 0.40 39.88 46.36
N ILE A 423 -0.08 39.53 47.56
CA ILE A 423 0.79 39.07 48.69
C ILE A 423 0.74 37.55 48.81
N ARG A 424 -0.43 37.00 49.13
CA ARG A 424 -0.68 35.55 49.13
C ARG A 424 -2.13 35.31 48.73
N ARG A 425 -2.35 34.60 47.63
CA ARG A 425 -3.71 34.33 47.12
C ARG A 425 -3.87 32.85 46.83
N THR A 426 -4.72 32.18 47.60
CA THR A 426 -5.16 30.83 47.28
C THR A 426 -6.40 30.89 46.41
N VAL A 427 -6.27 30.48 45.15
CA VAL A 427 -7.39 30.35 44.21
C VAL A 427 -7.81 28.88 44.19
N GLN A 428 -9.02 28.60 44.67
CA GLN A 428 -9.65 27.28 44.57
C GLN A 428 -10.77 27.32 43.54
N ARG A 429 -10.73 26.40 42.58
CA ARG A 429 -11.76 26.28 41.54
C ARG A 429 -12.05 24.82 41.27
N TYR A 430 -13.33 24.49 41.13
CA TYR A 430 -13.74 23.21 40.56
C TYR A 430 -13.41 23.18 39.07
N VAL A 431 -12.55 22.25 38.67
CA VAL A 431 -12.26 21.95 37.27
C VAL A 431 -13.30 20.98 36.73
N LEU A 432 -13.78 20.07 37.58
CA LEU A 432 -14.83 19.09 37.30
C LEU A 432 -15.72 18.97 38.54
N LYS A 433 -17.04 18.91 38.37
CA LYS A 433 -18.04 18.87 39.43
C LYS A 433 -19.03 17.73 39.19
N GLU A 434 -19.12 16.82 40.15
CA GLU A 434 -20.15 15.78 40.27
C GLU A 434 -20.40 14.97 39.00
N ILE A 435 -19.33 14.58 38.30
CA ILE A 435 -19.45 13.82 37.05
C ILE A 435 -20.02 12.42 37.34
N ARG A 436 -21.08 12.08 36.61
CA ARG A 436 -21.65 10.74 36.52
C ARG A 436 -21.60 10.26 35.08
N LEU A 437 -20.80 9.23 34.81
CA LEU A 437 -20.59 8.77 33.44
C LEU A 437 -20.24 7.27 33.43
N ASN A 438 -20.80 6.55 32.46
CA ASN A 438 -20.43 5.19 32.12
C ASN A 438 -19.84 5.17 30.71
N ILE A 439 -18.71 4.49 30.55
CA ILE A 439 -18.07 4.26 29.24
C ILE A 439 -18.06 2.76 28.98
N ASP A 440 -18.82 2.34 27.97
CA ASP A 440 -18.97 0.93 27.64
C ASP A 440 -17.69 0.33 27.05
N PRO A 441 -17.40 -0.95 27.31
CA PRO A 441 -16.30 -1.66 26.67
C PRO A 441 -16.31 -1.56 25.14
N GLY A 442 -15.14 -1.33 24.55
CA GLY A 442 -14.96 -1.29 23.09
C GLY A 442 -15.55 -0.05 22.42
N SER A 443 -16.10 0.89 23.19
CA SER A 443 -16.58 2.16 22.68
C SER A 443 -15.41 3.09 22.31
N ILE A 444 -15.65 3.92 21.30
CA ILE A 444 -14.81 5.05 20.93
C ILE A 444 -15.45 6.32 21.46
N VAL A 445 -14.75 7.01 22.34
CA VAL A 445 -15.19 8.21 23.03
C VAL A 445 -14.33 9.40 22.61
N ALA A 446 -14.97 10.44 22.06
CA ALA A 446 -14.30 11.71 21.80
C ALA A 446 -14.52 12.67 22.97
N VAL A 447 -13.45 13.26 23.51
CA VAL A 447 -13.51 14.24 24.59
C VAL A 447 -13.23 15.63 24.02
N VAL A 448 -14.24 16.48 23.99
CA VAL A 448 -14.26 17.79 23.32
C VAL A 448 -14.47 18.89 24.35
N GLY A 449 -13.84 20.04 24.17
CA GLY A 449 -13.98 21.17 25.10
C GLY A 449 -12.85 22.18 24.96
N LEU A 450 -13.10 23.44 25.32
CA LEU A 450 -12.11 24.51 25.19
C LEU A 450 -10.78 24.18 25.92
N SER A 451 -9.70 24.88 25.54
CA SER A 451 -8.44 24.77 26.28
C SER A 451 -8.67 25.16 27.75
N GLY A 452 -8.08 24.41 28.68
CA GLY A 452 -8.31 24.60 30.11
C GLY A 452 -9.67 24.14 30.65
N ALA A 453 -10.55 23.54 29.83
CA ALA A 453 -11.87 23.09 30.27
C ALA A 453 -11.88 21.89 31.22
N GLY A 454 -10.76 21.15 31.34
CA GLY A 454 -10.63 20.00 32.23
C GLY A 454 -10.56 18.63 31.55
N LYS A 455 -10.43 18.57 30.21
CA LYS A 455 -10.28 17.31 29.44
C LYS A 455 -9.13 16.43 29.94
N THR A 456 -7.92 16.97 29.98
CA THR A 456 -6.73 16.28 30.50
C THR A 456 -6.95 15.80 31.93
N THR A 457 -7.61 16.62 32.76
CA THR A 457 -7.93 16.29 34.14
C THR A 457 -8.88 15.09 34.24
N LEU A 458 -9.90 15.03 33.37
CA LEU A 458 -10.79 13.87 33.27
C LEU A 458 -10.01 12.61 32.89
N LEU A 459 -9.17 12.69 31.85
CA LEU A 459 -8.35 11.58 31.39
C LEU A 459 -7.36 11.09 32.47
N ARG A 460 -6.69 12.02 33.18
CA ARG A 460 -5.77 11.69 34.29
C ARG A 460 -6.47 10.88 35.40
N MET A 461 -7.72 11.18 35.74
CA MET A 461 -8.42 10.42 36.77
C MET A 461 -8.72 8.97 36.35
N ILE A 462 -9.05 8.75 35.08
CA ILE A 462 -9.25 7.40 34.53
C ILE A 462 -7.92 6.64 34.48
N ILE A 463 -6.86 7.29 34.01
CA ILE A 463 -5.49 6.74 34.00
C ILE A 463 -5.05 6.38 35.43
N GLY A 464 -5.31 7.25 36.39
CA GLY A 464 -4.96 7.05 37.80
C GLY A 464 -5.64 5.84 38.40
N ALA A 465 -6.92 5.62 38.10
CA ALA A 465 -7.65 4.43 38.53
C ALA A 465 -7.09 3.15 37.88
N ALA A 466 -6.82 3.17 36.57
CA ALA A 466 -6.29 2.02 35.82
C ALA A 466 -4.87 1.62 36.24
N LEU A 467 -3.98 2.59 36.49
CA LEU A 467 -2.59 2.34 36.88
C LEU A 467 -2.37 2.38 38.40
N LYS A 468 -3.42 2.59 39.20
CA LYS A 468 -3.38 2.70 40.66
C LYS A 468 -2.43 3.81 41.15
N ILE A 469 -2.39 4.95 40.44
CA ILE A 469 -1.54 6.10 40.76
C ILE A 469 -2.16 6.89 41.93
N LYS A 470 -1.40 7.08 43.01
CA LYS A 470 -1.86 7.80 44.22
C LYS A 470 -1.61 9.31 44.19
N HIS A 471 -0.94 9.81 43.15
CA HIS A 471 -0.60 11.23 43.05
C HIS A 471 -1.86 12.11 42.98
N PRO A 472 -1.95 13.23 43.73
CA PRO A 472 -3.15 14.08 43.77
C PRO A 472 -3.67 14.49 42.40
N LYS A 473 -2.82 14.73 41.38
CA LYS A 473 -3.25 15.06 40.01
C LYS A 473 -4.08 13.97 39.32
N TYR A 474 -3.92 12.70 39.71
CA TYR A 474 -4.49 11.52 39.07
C TYR A 474 -5.67 10.90 39.85
N ILE A 475 -6.01 11.45 41.02
CA ILE A 475 -7.13 10.99 41.84
C ILE A 475 -8.21 12.07 41.93
N PRO A 476 -9.49 11.70 42.04
CA PRO A 476 -10.56 12.66 42.29
C PRO A 476 -10.40 13.33 43.66
N SER A 477 -10.92 14.56 43.79
CA SER A 477 -11.04 15.23 45.10
C SER A 477 -12.21 14.67 45.91
N SER A 478 -13.27 14.23 45.23
CA SER A 478 -14.40 13.50 45.81
C SER A 478 -15.04 12.59 44.74
N GLY A 479 -15.79 11.58 45.18
CA GLY A 479 -16.32 10.53 44.29
C GLY A 479 -15.30 9.44 43.98
N LYS A 480 -15.61 8.55 43.04
CA LYS A 480 -14.77 7.40 42.67
C LYS A 480 -14.76 7.17 41.16
N VAL A 481 -13.61 6.72 40.66
CA VAL A 481 -13.47 6.21 39.29
C VAL A 481 -13.21 4.70 39.39
N ILE A 482 -14.09 3.90 38.79
CA ILE A 482 -14.04 2.44 38.82
C ILE A 482 -13.69 1.96 37.41
N VAL A 483 -12.72 1.06 37.34
CA VAL A 483 -12.26 0.42 36.11
C VAL A 483 -12.28 -1.10 36.28
N PRO A 484 -12.51 -1.88 35.22
CA PRO A 484 -12.47 -3.34 35.29
C PRO A 484 -11.09 -3.88 35.68
N GLU A 485 -11.06 -5.03 36.36
CA GLU A 485 -9.81 -5.66 36.80
C GLU A 485 -8.89 -6.08 35.65
N ASN A 486 -9.46 -6.44 34.49
CA ASN A 486 -8.70 -6.86 33.33
C ASN A 486 -8.13 -5.68 32.51
N VAL A 487 -8.18 -4.44 33.04
CA VAL A 487 -7.70 -3.26 32.34
C VAL A 487 -6.20 -3.37 32.01
N LYS A 488 -5.88 -3.19 30.74
CA LYS A 488 -4.53 -3.02 30.22
C LYS A 488 -4.49 -1.70 29.47
N LEU A 489 -4.04 -0.67 30.18
CA LEU A 489 -3.99 0.70 29.68
C LEU A 489 -2.72 0.95 28.87
N SER A 490 -2.87 1.67 27.77
CA SER A 490 -1.80 2.51 27.22
C SER A 490 -2.31 3.94 27.09
N ALA A 491 -1.46 4.92 27.40
CA ALA A 491 -1.86 6.32 27.41
C ALA A 491 -0.81 7.21 26.74
N LEU A 492 -1.27 8.29 26.10
CA LEU A 492 -0.44 9.37 25.59
C LEU A 492 -0.98 10.70 26.15
N LEU A 493 -0.24 11.27 27.09
CA LEU A 493 -0.43 12.61 27.62
C LEU A 493 0.85 13.41 27.33
N PRO A 494 0.84 14.34 26.35
CA PRO A 494 2.04 15.11 26.00
C PRO A 494 2.70 15.75 27.22
N GLY A 495 4.02 15.55 27.37
CA GLY A 495 4.81 16.05 28.50
C GLY A 495 4.62 15.33 29.84
N GLU A 496 3.78 14.30 29.94
CA GLU A 496 3.55 13.52 31.16
C GLU A 496 3.71 12.02 30.96
N ILE A 497 3.02 11.45 29.96
CA ILE A 497 3.04 10.02 29.65
C ILE A 497 3.24 9.90 28.14
N GLU A 498 4.47 9.59 27.73
CA GLU A 498 4.81 9.37 26.33
C GLU A 498 5.61 8.09 26.16
N PRO A 499 5.44 7.38 25.02
CA PRO A 499 6.33 6.28 24.67
C PRO A 499 7.77 6.77 24.56
N ILE A 500 8.69 6.06 25.23
CA ILE A 500 10.13 6.32 25.16
C ILE A 500 10.71 5.51 24.02
N PHE A 501 11.38 6.20 23.08
CA PHE A 501 12.16 5.58 22.02
C PHE A 501 13.64 5.80 22.34
N GLU A 502 14.44 4.74 22.37
CA GLU A 502 15.89 4.85 22.49
C GLU A 502 16.50 4.98 21.09
N ASP A 503 17.79 4.65 20.96
CA ASP A 503 18.48 4.63 19.67
C ASP A 503 18.33 3.27 18.97
N GLU A 504 17.10 2.76 18.86
CA GLU A 504 16.76 1.60 18.03
C GLU A 504 15.89 2.00 16.81
N SER A 505 15.79 1.11 15.83
CA SER A 505 14.86 1.29 14.71
C SER A 505 13.40 1.07 15.16
N LEU A 506 12.43 1.64 14.44
CA LEU A 506 11.02 1.45 14.78
C LEU A 506 10.61 -0.03 14.78
N LEU A 507 11.11 -0.84 13.83
CA LEU A 507 10.76 -2.27 13.80
C LEU A 507 11.32 -3.01 15.00
N GLU A 508 12.56 -2.74 15.40
CA GLU A 508 13.17 -3.31 16.61
C GLU A 508 12.40 -2.88 17.86
N HIS A 509 12.00 -1.61 17.94
CA HIS A 509 11.20 -1.10 19.05
C HIS A 509 9.89 -1.87 19.22
N MET A 510 9.13 -2.05 18.13
CA MET A 510 7.86 -2.80 18.17
C MET A 510 8.10 -4.30 18.42
N PHE A 511 9.15 -4.88 17.82
CA PHE A 511 9.50 -6.28 18.01
C PHE A 511 9.86 -6.58 19.47
N ARG A 512 10.62 -5.70 20.13
CA ARG A 512 10.98 -5.83 21.56
C ARG A 512 9.73 -5.91 22.46
N LYS A 513 8.67 -5.15 22.13
CA LYS A 513 7.41 -5.16 22.89
C LYS A 513 6.53 -6.36 22.59
N LEU A 514 6.49 -6.80 21.33
CA LEU A 514 5.55 -7.83 20.86
C LEU A 514 6.11 -9.25 20.92
N GLY A 515 7.44 -9.39 20.78
CA GLY A 515 8.14 -10.67 20.63
C GLY A 515 7.88 -11.39 19.31
N ASP A 516 7.25 -10.72 18.33
CA ASP A 516 6.84 -11.31 17.05
C ASP A 516 7.00 -10.30 15.92
N GLU A 517 7.81 -10.66 14.92
CA GLU A 517 8.19 -9.80 13.80
C GLU A 517 7.03 -9.49 12.87
N ILE A 518 6.08 -10.42 12.72
CA ILE A 518 4.89 -10.22 11.88
C ILE A 518 3.94 -9.26 12.59
N ALA A 519 3.71 -9.44 13.89
CA ALA A 519 2.91 -8.52 14.69
C ALA A 519 3.51 -7.11 14.72
N ALA A 520 4.84 -6.99 14.80
CA ALA A 520 5.54 -5.71 14.77
C ALA A 520 5.32 -4.97 13.43
N ILE A 521 5.49 -5.67 12.30
CA ILE A 521 5.20 -5.12 10.97
C ILE A 521 3.71 -4.77 10.83
N GLU A 522 2.81 -5.62 11.35
CA GLU A 522 1.37 -5.36 11.36
C GLU A 522 1.05 -4.05 12.09
N VAL A 523 1.57 -3.84 13.29
CA VAL A 523 1.32 -2.62 14.08
C VAL A 523 1.84 -1.36 13.39
N LEU A 524 3.03 -1.41 12.77
CA LEU A 524 3.56 -0.31 11.97
C LEU A 524 2.68 -0.03 10.74
N ASN A 525 2.29 -1.07 10.01
CA ASN A 525 1.40 -0.96 8.86
C ASN A 525 0.05 -0.33 9.22
N ILE A 526 -0.52 -0.83 10.29
CA ILE A 526 -1.80 -0.43 10.85
C ILE A 526 -1.77 1.04 11.29
N SER A 527 -0.65 1.50 11.86
CA SER A 527 -0.42 2.90 12.25
C SER A 527 -0.07 3.82 11.06
N GLY A 528 -0.04 3.29 9.84
CA GLY A 528 0.24 4.05 8.62
C GLY A 528 1.73 4.32 8.38
N LEU A 529 2.61 3.49 8.94
CA LEU A 529 4.05 3.45 8.70
C LEU A 529 4.40 2.18 7.90
N SER A 530 3.69 1.97 6.78
CA SER A 530 3.80 0.75 5.96
C SER A 530 4.99 0.74 5.01
N ASP A 531 5.71 1.86 4.88
CA ASP A 531 6.92 1.89 4.08
C ASP A 531 8.06 1.16 4.80
N ALA A 532 8.76 0.30 4.07
CA ALA A 532 9.86 -0.46 4.62
C ALA A 532 11.03 0.44 5.06
N VAL A 533 11.14 1.66 4.54
CA VAL A 533 12.10 2.66 5.04
C VAL A 533 11.86 2.94 6.54
N PHE A 534 10.59 2.98 6.97
CA PHE A 534 10.26 3.19 8.38
C PHE A 534 10.66 2.02 9.27
N TYR A 535 10.81 0.82 8.74
CA TYR A 535 11.23 -0.33 9.54
C TYR A 535 12.67 -0.16 10.05
N ARG A 536 13.51 0.58 9.31
CA ARG A 536 14.89 0.88 9.71
C ARG A 536 15.05 2.29 10.30
N ALA A 537 14.09 3.18 10.06
CA ALA A 537 14.14 4.54 10.58
C ALA A 537 14.16 4.54 12.11
N ARG A 538 14.91 5.48 12.69
CA ARG A 538 14.92 5.81 14.11
C ARG A 538 13.88 6.88 14.40
N PHE A 539 13.38 6.94 15.63
CA PHE A 539 12.36 7.92 15.99
C PHE A 539 12.82 9.38 15.75
N SER A 540 14.11 9.68 15.93
CA SER A 540 14.70 10.99 15.69
C SER A 540 14.66 11.43 14.21
N GLU A 541 14.70 10.49 13.27
CA GLU A 541 14.74 10.70 11.82
C GLU A 541 13.36 10.99 11.22
N LEU A 542 12.29 10.84 12.01
CA LEU A 542 10.91 10.97 11.57
C LEU A 542 10.43 12.42 11.55
N SER A 543 9.58 12.75 10.57
CA SER A 543 8.79 13.98 10.59
C SER A 543 7.80 13.99 11.76
N THR A 544 7.29 15.15 12.16
CA THR A 544 6.32 15.29 13.26
C THR A 544 5.12 14.34 13.10
N GLY A 545 4.56 14.23 11.90
CA GLY A 545 3.45 13.30 11.63
C GLY A 545 3.81 11.82 11.57
N GLN A 546 5.07 11.50 11.30
CA GLN A 546 5.57 10.13 11.41
C GLN A 546 5.84 9.77 12.89
N LYS A 547 6.34 10.71 13.70
CA LYS A 547 6.52 10.56 15.15
C LYS A 547 5.21 10.27 15.85
N GLU A 548 4.14 11.01 15.54
CA GLU A 548 2.81 10.74 16.10
C GLU A 548 2.32 9.32 15.78
N ARG A 549 2.47 8.88 14.53
CA ARG A 549 2.12 7.51 14.12
C ARG A 549 3.00 6.45 14.81
N ALA A 550 4.28 6.73 15.02
CA ALA A 550 5.19 5.85 15.74
C ALA A 550 4.81 5.73 17.22
N LYS A 551 4.40 6.82 17.87
CA LYS A 551 3.86 6.79 19.25
C LYS A 551 2.63 5.89 19.33
N ILE A 552 1.67 6.06 18.41
CA ILE A 552 0.48 5.20 18.33
C ILE A 552 0.87 3.73 18.14
N ALA A 553 1.80 3.43 17.25
CA ALA A 553 2.31 2.07 17.05
C ALA A 553 2.92 1.48 18.33
N SER A 554 3.69 2.27 19.08
CA SER A 554 4.28 1.85 20.35
C SER A 554 3.22 1.55 21.41
N LEU A 555 2.18 2.39 21.50
CA LEU A 555 1.05 2.16 22.42
C LEU A 555 0.27 0.89 22.05
N LEU A 556 0.01 0.66 20.77
CA LEU A 556 -0.67 -0.56 20.31
C LEU A 556 0.18 -1.82 20.56
N SER A 557 1.50 -1.70 20.53
CA SER A 557 2.43 -2.81 20.78
C SER A 557 2.37 -3.33 22.22
N GLU A 558 1.86 -2.52 23.16
CA GLU A 558 1.54 -2.97 24.53
C GLU A 558 0.28 -3.86 24.58
N LYS A 559 -0.40 -4.09 23.45
CA LYS A 559 -1.65 -4.86 23.33
C LYS A 559 -2.76 -4.35 24.27
N PRO A 560 -3.04 -3.03 24.35
CA PRO A 560 -4.01 -2.48 25.30
C PRO A 560 -5.44 -2.93 24.97
N ASN A 561 -6.30 -2.94 26.00
CA ASN A 561 -7.75 -2.98 25.84
C ASN A 561 -8.44 -1.66 26.24
N LEU A 562 -7.67 -0.72 26.80
CA LEU A 562 -8.02 0.67 27.02
C LEU A 562 -6.89 1.56 26.47
N LEU A 563 -7.22 2.46 25.55
CA LEU A 563 -6.28 3.42 24.97
C LEU A 563 -6.78 4.84 25.24
N ILE A 564 -5.93 5.67 25.85
CA ILE A 564 -6.26 7.05 26.19
C ILE A 564 -5.27 7.99 25.51
N ILE A 565 -5.74 8.94 24.71
CA ILE A 565 -4.87 9.90 24.03
C ILE A 565 -5.39 11.33 24.22
N ASP A 566 -4.54 12.21 24.75
CA ASP A 566 -4.81 13.65 24.83
C ASP A 566 -4.15 14.41 23.67
N GLU A 567 -4.73 15.56 23.33
CA GLU A 567 -4.30 16.44 22.22
C GLU A 567 -4.05 15.70 20.89
N PHE A 568 -4.93 14.75 20.58
CA PHE A 568 -4.72 13.84 19.45
C PHE A 568 -4.55 14.59 18.13
N THR A 569 -3.41 14.34 17.47
CA THR A 569 -3.04 14.91 16.17
C THR A 569 -3.03 16.45 16.13
N ALA A 570 -2.85 17.13 17.27
CA ALA A 570 -2.86 18.60 17.34
C ALA A 570 -1.82 19.26 16.42
N HIS A 571 -0.67 18.60 16.20
CA HIS A 571 0.43 19.11 15.39
C HIS A 571 0.40 18.67 13.91
N LEU A 572 -0.66 17.97 13.46
CA LEU A 572 -0.76 17.46 12.08
C LEU A 572 -1.62 18.36 11.21
N ASP A 573 -1.36 18.40 9.91
CA ASP A 573 -2.30 18.99 8.95
C ASP A 573 -3.65 18.25 8.96
N ALA A 574 -4.71 18.89 8.48
CA ALA A 574 -6.07 18.36 8.52
C ALA A 574 -6.23 16.99 7.84
N LEU A 575 -5.59 16.78 6.68
CA LEU A 575 -5.71 15.53 5.93
C LEU A 575 -4.98 14.40 6.64
N THR A 576 -3.76 14.64 7.11
CA THR A 576 -2.99 13.64 7.87
C THR A 576 -3.68 13.30 9.19
N ALA A 577 -4.20 14.28 9.93
CA ALA A 577 -4.95 14.07 11.16
C ALA A 577 -6.17 13.17 10.93
N GLN A 578 -6.97 13.44 9.89
CA GLN A 578 -8.09 12.60 9.50
C GLN A 578 -7.66 11.17 9.15
N ARG A 579 -6.56 11.00 8.38
CA ARG A 579 -6.05 9.67 8.02
C ARG A 579 -5.64 8.86 9.24
N VAL A 580 -4.94 9.48 10.19
CA VAL A 580 -4.52 8.84 11.45
C VAL A 580 -5.73 8.49 12.32
N ALA A 581 -6.67 9.42 12.49
CA ALA A 581 -7.92 9.19 13.22
C ALA A 581 -8.73 8.00 12.67
N ARG A 582 -8.92 7.94 11.35
CA ARG A 582 -9.65 6.86 10.67
C ARG A 582 -9.00 5.50 10.90
N LYS A 583 -7.66 5.45 10.79
CA LYS A 583 -6.92 4.21 11.02
C LYS A 583 -7.05 3.78 12.48
N LEU A 584 -6.85 4.69 13.43
CA LEU A 584 -7.00 4.41 14.86
C LEU A 584 -8.40 3.90 15.23
N SER A 585 -9.45 4.55 14.73
CA SER A 585 -10.84 4.13 14.94
C SER A 585 -11.08 2.70 14.44
N LYS A 586 -10.65 2.41 13.21
CA LYS A 586 -10.78 1.08 12.63
C LYS A 586 -10.08 0.01 13.47
N ILE A 587 -8.87 0.30 13.95
CA ILE A 587 -8.10 -0.61 14.79
C ILE A 587 -8.82 -0.87 16.10
N ALA A 588 -9.25 0.19 16.78
CA ALA A 588 -9.94 0.09 18.05
C ALA A 588 -11.20 -0.79 17.92
N ARG A 589 -11.96 -0.63 16.83
CA ARG A 589 -13.14 -1.47 16.54
C ARG A 589 -12.78 -2.92 16.23
N GLU A 590 -11.85 -3.16 15.31
CA GLU A 590 -11.44 -4.52 14.91
C GLU A 590 -10.85 -5.30 16.08
N GLN A 591 -10.14 -4.61 16.97
CA GLN A 591 -9.43 -5.18 18.12
C GLN A 591 -10.20 -5.01 19.45
N LYS A 592 -11.43 -4.49 19.41
CA LYS A 592 -12.29 -4.26 20.59
C LYS A 592 -11.63 -3.47 21.72
N ILE A 593 -10.80 -2.49 21.36
CA ILE A 593 -10.14 -1.56 22.30
C ILE A 593 -11.14 -0.46 22.66
N THR A 594 -11.27 -0.17 23.95
CA THR A 594 -11.98 1.03 24.41
C THR A 594 -11.07 2.24 24.21
N LEU A 595 -11.47 3.21 23.39
CA LEU A 595 -10.64 4.35 23.01
C LEU A 595 -11.22 5.65 23.56
N LEU A 596 -10.47 6.37 24.38
CA LEU A 596 -10.81 7.75 24.79
C LEU A 596 -9.81 8.71 24.15
N LEU A 597 -10.31 9.66 23.38
CA LEU A 597 -9.48 10.54 22.57
C LEU A 597 -9.93 11.99 22.74
N ALA A 598 -9.06 12.85 23.28
CA ALA A 598 -9.36 14.26 23.43
C ALA A 598 -8.90 15.08 22.21
N THR A 599 -9.83 15.86 21.65
CA THR A 599 -9.56 16.74 20.50
C THR A 599 -10.64 17.81 20.38
N ASN A 600 -10.29 18.95 19.79
CA ASN A 600 -11.23 20.02 19.44
C ASN A 600 -11.43 20.15 17.92
N ARG A 601 -10.85 19.24 17.14
CA ARG A 601 -10.83 19.31 15.68
C ARG A 601 -12.03 18.59 15.09
N ALA A 602 -12.95 19.34 14.48
CA ALA A 602 -14.19 18.79 13.92
C ALA A 602 -13.92 17.71 12.86
N GLU A 603 -12.88 17.90 12.06
CA GLU A 603 -12.46 16.96 11.04
C GLU A 603 -11.96 15.63 11.63
N VAL A 604 -11.27 15.66 12.78
CA VAL A 604 -10.82 14.46 13.50
C VAL A 604 -12.01 13.74 14.09
N ILE A 605 -12.93 14.46 14.73
CA ILE A 605 -14.15 13.89 15.31
C ILE A 605 -14.98 13.20 14.22
N LYS A 606 -15.15 13.85 13.07
CA LYS A 606 -15.84 13.28 11.91
C LYS A 606 -15.17 12.01 11.41
N ALA A 607 -13.84 11.98 11.37
CA ALA A 607 -13.08 10.83 10.86
C ALA A 607 -12.93 9.68 11.88
N LEU A 608 -12.98 9.99 13.18
CA LEU A 608 -12.96 9.02 14.28
C LEU A 608 -14.29 8.27 14.38
N GLU A 609 -15.40 8.96 14.08
CA GLU A 609 -16.76 8.47 14.26
C GLU A 609 -16.97 7.89 15.67
N PRO A 610 -16.94 8.72 16.72
CA PRO A 610 -17.09 8.25 18.08
C PRO A 610 -18.51 7.71 18.34
N ASP A 611 -18.60 6.71 19.20
CA ASP A 611 -19.87 6.19 19.74
C ASP A 611 -20.45 7.17 20.78
N LEU A 612 -19.58 7.90 21.47
CA LEU A 612 -19.92 8.89 22.49
C LEU A 612 -19.04 10.15 22.36
N ILE A 613 -19.66 11.32 22.35
CA ILE A 613 -18.94 12.61 22.43
C ILE A 613 -19.18 13.21 23.81
N LEU A 614 -18.11 13.40 24.58
CA LEU A 614 -18.11 14.07 25.87
C LEU A 614 -17.71 15.53 25.69
N TYR A 615 -18.61 16.46 26.03
CA TYR A 615 -18.34 17.88 26.09
C TYR A 615 -17.95 18.27 27.51
N VAL A 616 -16.69 18.66 27.69
CA VAL A 616 -16.11 19.11 28.95
C VAL A 616 -16.04 20.63 28.95
N GLY A 617 -16.65 21.28 29.93
CA GLY A 617 -16.69 22.74 29.99
C GLY A 617 -17.33 23.27 31.28
N TYR A 618 -16.86 24.44 31.74
CA TYR A 618 -17.43 25.16 32.88
C TYR A 618 -17.64 24.32 34.16
N GLY A 619 -16.81 23.31 34.39
CA GLY A 619 -16.92 22.42 35.55
C GLY A 619 -17.86 21.23 35.36
N GLY A 620 -18.58 21.11 34.24
CA GLY A 620 -19.45 19.99 33.93
C GLY A 620 -18.94 19.10 32.79
N VAL A 621 -19.53 17.91 32.68
CA VAL A 621 -19.41 17.02 31.52
C VAL A 621 -20.81 16.69 31.02
N THR A 622 -21.10 17.01 29.76
CA THR A 622 -22.31 16.59 29.06
C THR A 622 -21.93 15.65 27.93
N TYR A 623 -22.86 14.87 27.40
CA TYR A 623 -22.54 13.91 26.35
C TYR A 623 -23.63 13.77 25.31
N ILE A 624 -23.22 13.39 24.10
CA ILE A 624 -24.11 13.00 23.00
C ILE A 624 -23.72 11.58 22.59
N SER A 625 -24.66 10.64 22.68
CA SER A 625 -24.50 9.27 22.17
C SER A 625 -24.96 9.20 20.72
N ARG A 626 -24.23 8.45 19.89
CA ARG A 626 -24.55 8.30 18.46
C ARG A 626 -25.38 7.06 18.14
N ASN A 627 -25.72 6.23 19.13
CA ASN A 627 -26.51 5.01 18.92
C ASN A 627 -28.03 5.21 19.10
N LYS A 628 -28.73 4.61 18.13
CA LYS A 628 -30.16 4.61 17.83
C LYS A 628 -31.05 4.17 19.00
N GLN A 629 -31.69 5.10 19.72
CA GLN A 629 -33.07 4.91 20.24
C GLN A 629 -33.76 6.15 20.83
N ASP A 630 -33.08 7.28 21.08
CA ASP A 630 -33.74 8.49 21.62
C ASP A 630 -34.13 9.51 20.54
N ARG A 631 -34.93 9.05 19.58
CA ARG A 631 -35.87 9.92 18.85
C ARG A 631 -37.29 9.40 19.09
N ARG A 632 -37.80 9.60 20.29
CA ARG A 632 -39.24 9.75 20.57
C ARG A 632 -39.45 10.77 21.66
#